data_AF-A0A2N1BUD0-F1
#
_entry.id   AF-A0A2N1BUD0-F1
#
_cell.length_a   1.000
_cell.length_b   1.000
_cell.length_c   1.000
_cell.angle_alpha   90.00
_cell.angle_beta   90.00
_cell.angle_gamma   90.00
#
_symmetry.space_group_name_H-M   'P 1'
#
loop_
_entity.id
_entity.type
_entity.pdbx_description
1 polymer ?
#
loop_
_entity_poly.entity_id
_entity_poly.type
_entity_poly.pdbx_seq_one_letter_code
_entity_poly.pdbx_strand_id
1 'polypeptide(L)'
;MTSNIINSWLKKNIKRDLPKHMNSQLIVFIKVALFTLVLISFSGCSNKELYESIQPKHNDNECRKLPAHEYDECIKHETKSYEEYKKEREEVINQ
;
A
#
# COMPACT_ATOMS: atom_id res chain seq x y z
N MET A 1 35.29 3.80 17.09
CA MET A 1 35.04 4.80 18.15
C MET A 1 34.22 5.99 17.65
N THR A 2 33.24 5.80 16.76
CA THR A 2 32.46 6.88 16.12
C THR A 2 30.94 6.75 16.31
N SER A 3 30.44 5.55 16.63
CA SER A 3 29.01 5.27 16.85
C SER A 3 28.41 6.08 18.00
N ASN A 4 29.13 6.24 19.12
CA ASN A 4 28.64 6.93 20.31
C ASN A 4 28.43 8.44 20.11
N ILE A 5 29.24 9.07 19.25
CA ILE A 5 29.16 10.50 18.96
C ILE A 5 27.96 10.77 18.05
N ILE A 6 27.76 9.94 17.03
CA ILE A 6 26.61 10.02 16.12
C ILE A 6 25.30 9.84 16.90
N ASN A 7 25.22 8.82 17.76
CA ASN A 7 24.04 8.59 18.61
C ASN A 7 23.77 9.76 19.56
N SER A 8 24.82 10.38 20.12
CA SER A 8 24.70 11.54 21.00
C SER A 8 24.22 12.78 20.24
N TRP A 9 24.75 13.03 19.04
CA TRP A 9 24.37 14.18 18.20
C TRP A 9 22.95 14.05 17.65
N LEU A 10 22.56 12.85 17.19
CA LEU A 10 21.20 12.51 16.78
C LEU A 10 20.19 12.72 17.91
N LYS A 11 20.47 12.16 19.09
CA LYS A 11 19.60 12.30 20.27
C LYS A 11 19.47 13.75 20.72
N LYS A 12 20.50 14.58 20.53
CA LYS A 12 20.52 16.00 20.89
C LYS A 12 19.86 16.91 19.85
N ASN A 13 19.77 16.50 18.58
CA ASN A 13 19.05 17.24 17.54
C ASN A 13 17.55 16.95 17.61
N ILE A 14 17.15 15.67 17.72
CA ILE A 14 15.74 15.24 17.85
C ILE A 14 15.06 15.85 19.09
N LYS A 15 15.79 15.96 20.21
CA LYS A 15 15.25 16.49 21.48
C LYS A 15 15.19 18.03 21.51
N ARG A 16 15.84 18.72 20.56
CA ARG A 16 15.84 20.20 20.46
C ARG A 16 14.66 20.75 19.66
N ASP A 17 14.12 19.97 18.73
CA ASP A 17 12.86 20.29 18.04
C ASP A 17 11.61 19.93 18.87
N LEU A 18 11.78 19.53 20.13
CA LEU A 18 10.66 19.32 21.04
C LEU A 18 10.25 20.67 21.65
N PRO A 19 9.12 21.26 21.24
CA PRO A 19 8.67 22.55 21.77
C PRO A 19 8.39 22.42 23.27
N LYS A 20 9.26 23.03 24.08
CA LYS A 20 9.23 22.97 25.55
C LYS A 20 8.17 23.87 26.20
N HIS A 21 7.45 24.67 25.43
CA HIS A 21 6.40 25.54 25.93
C HIS A 21 5.31 25.69 24.89
N MET A 22 4.52 24.65 24.72
CA MET A 22 3.35 24.66 23.87
C MET A 22 2.19 24.23 24.76
N ASN A 23 1.12 25.03 24.80
CA ASN A 23 -0.05 24.80 25.64
C ASN A 23 -0.37 23.31 25.66
N SER A 24 -0.52 22.71 26.85
CA SER A 24 -0.76 21.26 27.00
C SER A 24 -1.85 20.75 26.04
N GLN A 25 -2.87 21.60 25.82
CA GLN A 25 -3.92 21.42 24.82
C GLN A 25 -3.38 21.25 23.38
N LEU A 26 -2.46 22.09 22.93
CA LEU A 26 -1.85 22.07 21.60
C LEU A 26 -0.95 20.83 21.38
N ILE A 27 -0.30 20.33 22.43
CA ILE A 27 0.47 19.06 22.35
C ILE A 27 -0.47 17.87 22.15
N VAL A 28 -1.62 17.87 22.83
CA VAL A 28 -2.65 16.83 22.64
C VAL A 28 -3.19 16.87 21.21
N PHE A 29 -3.52 18.05 20.68
CA PHE A 29 -3.99 18.20 19.30
C PHE A 29 -2.98 17.69 18.26
N ILE A 30 -1.69 17.99 18.43
CA ILE A 30 -0.65 17.51 17.50
C ILE A 30 -0.51 16.00 17.55
N LYS A 31 -0.58 15.38 18.75
CA LYS A 31 -0.53 13.92 18.88
C LYS A 31 -1.74 13.25 18.22
N VAL A 32 -2.94 13.80 18.42
CA VAL A 32 -4.16 13.29 17.78
C VAL A 32 -4.06 13.43 16.27
N ALA A 33 -3.64 14.59 15.76
CA ALA A 33 -3.47 14.83 14.33
C ALA A 33 -2.45 13.88 13.68
N LEU A 34 -1.32 13.63 14.34
CA LEU A 34 -0.32 12.66 13.87
C LEU A 34 -0.88 11.23 13.88
N PHE A 35 -1.60 10.85 14.93
CA PHE A 35 -2.22 9.52 15.01
C PHE A 35 -3.26 9.31 13.91
N THR A 36 -4.11 10.31 13.64
CA THR A 36 -5.09 10.26 12.55
C THR A 36 -4.43 10.20 11.17
N LEU A 37 -3.32 10.92 10.96
CA LEU A 37 -2.59 10.89 9.69
C LEU A 37 -2.00 9.50 9.41
N VAL A 38 -1.45 8.85 10.43
CA VAL A 38 -0.92 7.48 10.32
C VAL A 38 -2.04 6.51 9.96
N LEU A 39 -3.21 6.61 10.60
CA LEU A 39 -4.34 5.73 10.31
C LEU A 39 -4.87 5.88 8.88
N ILE A 40 -4.98 7.11 8.36
CA ILE A 40 -5.45 7.36 6.98
C ILE A 40 -4.42 6.90 5.94
N SER A 41 -3.13 6.86 6.30
CA SER A 41 -2.08 6.37 5.40
C SER A 41 -2.22 4.87 5.09
N PHE A 42 -2.91 4.10 5.95
CA PHE A 42 -3.21 2.68 5.70
C PHE A 42 -4.50 2.44 4.91
N SER A 43 -5.39 3.43 4.77
CA SER A 43 -6.69 3.25 4.10
C SER A 43 -6.66 3.51 2.58
N GLY A 44 -5.47 3.54 1.96
CA GLY A 44 -5.29 4.09 0.60
C GLY A 44 -4.68 3.19 -0.47
N CYS A 45 -4.52 1.87 -0.28
CA CYS A 45 -4.05 1.01 -1.37
C CYS A 45 -5.12 0.96 -2.47
N SER A 46 -4.83 1.58 -3.62
CA SER A 46 -5.72 1.57 -4.79
C SER A 46 -5.93 0.14 -5.28
N ASN A 47 -7.19 -0.30 -5.37
CA ASN A 47 -7.54 -1.63 -5.87
C ASN A 47 -7.05 -1.85 -7.31
N LYS A 48 -6.93 -0.77 -8.10
CA LYS A 48 -6.42 -0.82 -9.47
C LYS A 48 -4.92 -1.12 -9.52
N GLU A 49 -4.10 -0.39 -8.75
CA GLU A 49 -2.65 -0.64 -8.68
C GLU A 49 -2.33 -2.01 -8.08
N LEU A 50 -3.11 -2.45 -7.08
CA LEU A 50 -2.96 -3.79 -6.51
C LEU A 50 -3.30 -4.89 -7.52
N TYR A 51 -4.38 -4.72 -8.27
CA TYR A 51 -4.80 -5.67 -9.30
C TYR A 51 -3.77 -5.76 -10.43
N GLU A 52 -3.35 -4.61 -10.97
CA GLU A 52 -2.36 -4.54 -12.05
C GLU A 52 -0.96 -5.03 -11.62
N SER A 53 -0.60 -4.95 -10.33
CA SER A 53 0.70 -5.41 -9.84
C SER A 53 0.77 -6.92 -9.57
N ILE A 54 -0.36 -7.56 -9.24
CA ILE A 54 -0.41 -8.99 -8.86
C ILE A 54 -0.81 -9.87 -10.04
N GLN A 55 -1.80 -9.45 -10.84
CA GLN A 55 -2.39 -10.32 -11.86
C GLN A 55 -1.43 -10.73 -12.99
N PRO A 56 -0.62 -9.85 -13.62
CA PRO A 56 0.17 -10.24 -14.78
C PRO A 56 1.27 -11.27 -14.49
N LYS A 57 1.65 -11.48 -13.21
CA LYS A 57 2.71 -12.44 -12.82
C LYS A 57 2.20 -13.75 -12.26
N HIS A 58 1.03 -13.75 -11.63
CA HIS A 58 0.49 -14.96 -11.01
C HIS A 58 -0.03 -15.94 -12.07
N ASN A 59 -0.71 -15.35 -13.04
CA ASN A 59 -1.51 -16.00 -14.05
C ASN A 59 -0.65 -16.66 -15.15
N ASP A 60 0.35 -15.97 -15.71
CA ASP A 60 1.25 -16.52 -16.74
C ASP A 60 2.03 -17.77 -16.25
N ASN A 61 2.39 -17.80 -14.96
CA ASN A 61 3.06 -18.94 -14.35
C ASN A 61 2.14 -20.14 -14.10
N GLU A 62 0.84 -19.90 -13.89
CA GLU A 62 -0.14 -20.97 -13.79
C GLU A 62 -0.44 -21.54 -15.17
N CYS A 63 -0.72 -20.70 -16.19
CA CYS A 63 -0.98 -21.19 -17.54
C CYS A 63 0.16 -22.04 -18.10
N ARG A 64 1.42 -21.69 -17.82
CA ARG A 64 2.60 -22.48 -18.25
C ARG A 64 2.66 -23.90 -17.68
N LYS A 65 1.88 -24.22 -16.64
CA LYS A 65 1.79 -25.57 -16.08
C LYS A 65 0.75 -26.43 -16.81
N LEU A 66 -0.14 -25.83 -17.60
CA LEU A 66 -1.16 -26.55 -18.34
C LEU A 66 -0.61 -27.13 -19.66
N PRO A 67 -1.20 -28.23 -20.15
CA PRO A 67 -0.91 -28.77 -21.48
C PRO A 67 -1.31 -27.77 -22.58
N ALA A 68 -0.65 -27.87 -23.74
CA ALA A 68 -0.78 -26.89 -24.84
C ALA A 68 -2.22 -26.60 -25.29
N HIS A 69 -3.12 -27.59 -25.23
CA HIS A 69 -4.53 -27.41 -25.57
C HIS A 69 -5.26 -26.44 -24.62
N GLU A 70 -4.91 -26.46 -23.34
CA GLU A 70 -5.56 -25.65 -22.30
C GLU A 70 -4.82 -24.32 -22.07
N TYR A 71 -3.55 -24.23 -22.50
CA TYR A 71 -2.75 -23.01 -22.44
C TYR A 71 -3.37 -21.86 -23.24
N ASP A 72 -3.80 -22.12 -24.48
CA ASP A 72 -4.31 -21.07 -25.39
C ASP A 72 -5.63 -20.45 -24.90
N GLU A 73 -6.42 -21.21 -24.14
CA GLU A 73 -7.67 -20.74 -23.53
C GLU A 73 -7.39 -20.01 -22.22
N CYS A 74 -6.46 -20.55 -21.41
CA CYS A 74 -5.99 -19.95 -20.16
C CYS A 74 -5.42 -18.54 -20.39
N ILE A 75 -4.46 -18.39 -21.31
CA ILE A 75 -3.78 -17.11 -21.58
C ILE A 75 -4.75 -16.02 -22.08
N LYS A 76 -5.84 -16.40 -22.78
CA LYS A 76 -6.87 -15.46 -23.27
C LYS A 76 -7.73 -14.88 -22.15
N HIS A 77 -8.05 -15.68 -21.13
CA HIS A 77 -8.80 -15.20 -19.97
C HIS A 77 -7.98 -14.27 -19.08
N GLU A 78 -6.66 -14.40 -19.13
CA GLU A 78 -5.72 -13.64 -18.29
C GLU A 78 -5.41 -12.24 -18.82
N THR A 79 -5.75 -11.95 -20.07
CA THR A 79 -5.59 -10.62 -20.68
C THR A 79 -6.68 -9.61 -20.32
N LYS A 80 -7.68 -9.96 -19.50
CA LYS A 80 -8.76 -9.04 -19.13
C LYS A 80 -8.22 -7.81 -18.41
N SER A 81 -8.61 -6.63 -18.89
CA SER A 81 -8.25 -5.36 -18.26
C SER A 81 -8.98 -5.17 -16.93
N TYR A 82 -8.43 -4.32 -16.05
CA TYR A 82 -9.08 -3.98 -14.77
C TYR A 82 -10.50 -3.42 -14.96
N GLU A 83 -10.74 -2.67 -16.03
CA GLU A 83 -12.05 -2.08 -16.32
C GLU A 83 -13.09 -3.13 -16.72
N GLU A 84 -12.70 -4.16 -17.50
CA GLU A 84 -13.58 -5.28 -17.84
C GLU A 84 -13.94 -6.08 -16.57
N TYR A 85 -12.95 -6.38 -15.74
CA TYR A 85 -13.19 -7.03 -14.44
C TYR A 85 -14.11 -6.22 -13.52
N LYS A 86 -13.91 -4.90 -13.46
CA LYS A 86 -14.75 -4.00 -12.67
C LYS A 86 -16.20 -4.02 -13.16
N LYS A 87 -16.40 -3.96 -14.47
CA LYS A 87 -17.72 -3.99 -15.10
C LYS A 87 -18.44 -5.32 -14.83
N GLU A 88 -17.76 -6.46 -15.01
CA GLU A 88 -18.31 -7.79 -14.69
C GLU A 88 -18.72 -7.88 -13.20
N ARG A 89 -17.91 -7.34 -12.29
CA ARG A 89 -18.27 -7.31 -10.86
C ARG A 89 -19.48 -6.43 -10.57
N GLU A 90 -19.57 -5.27 -11.19
CA GLU A 90 -20.71 -4.37 -11.02
C GLU A 90 -22.00 -5.00 -11.58
N GLU A 91 -21.93 -5.75 -12.67
CA GLU A 91 -23.07 -6.48 -13.22
C GLU A 91 -23.56 -7.58 -12.25
N VAL A 92 -22.65 -8.39 -11.70
CA VAL A 92 -23.01 -9.46 -10.74
C VAL A 92 -23.57 -8.91 -9.42
N ILE A 93 -23.05 -7.79 -8.93
CA ILE A 93 -23.49 -7.18 -7.66
C ILE A 93 -24.85 -6.46 -7.81
N ASN A 94 -25.17 -5.95 -9.00
CA ASN A 94 -26.40 -5.20 -9.27
C ASN A 94 -27.53 -6.05 -9.90
N GLN A 95 -27.38 -7.38 -9.93
CA GLN A 95 -28.43 -8.35 -10.29
C GLN A 95 -29.26 -8.79 -9.09
#